data_AF-A0A951CDX4-F1
#
_entry.id   AF-A0A951CDX4-F1
#
_cell.length_a   1.000
_cell.length_b   1.000
_cell.length_c   1.000
_cell.angle_alpha   90.00
_cell.angle_beta   90.00
_cell.angle_gamma   90.00
#
_symmetry.space_group_name_H-M   'P 1'
#
loop_
_entity.id
_entity.type
_entity.pdbx_description
1 polymer ?
#
loop_
_entity_poly.entity_id
_entity_poly.type
_entity_poly.pdbx_seq_one_letter_code
_entity_poly.pdbx_strand_id
1 'polypeptide(L)'
;MIRFENGSSLLFEVSWSANLPDDIPVGKWGTRELFSTVVYGPKGTIRIVDVLQLHPSEKIPALTLFEDRDGKLETIDLPFKPVPHEFVPQMENFLNAINGIEPPINSSIQAVKLMEMLDAIYESSLTGREVVLS
;
A
#
# COMPACT_ATOMS: atom_id res chain seq x y z
N MET A 1 -12.54 8.23 -2.31
CA MET A 1 -11.36 9.11 -2.24
C MET A 1 -11.30 9.69 -0.83
N ILE A 2 -10.13 9.73 -0.21
CA ILE A 2 -9.92 10.25 1.14
C ILE A 2 -9.04 11.50 1.04
N ARG A 3 -9.36 12.56 1.78
CA ARG A 3 -8.54 13.77 1.89
C ARG A 3 -7.96 13.87 3.29
N PHE A 4 -6.66 14.09 3.40
CA PHE A 4 -5.98 14.27 4.68
C PHE A 4 -5.88 15.75 5.06
N GLU A 5 -5.71 16.02 6.35
CA GLU A 5 -5.57 17.39 6.90
C GLU A 5 -4.41 18.18 6.25
N ASN A 6 -3.33 17.50 5.87
CA ASN A 6 -2.18 18.11 5.21
C ASN A 6 -2.42 18.44 3.72
N GLY A 7 -3.64 18.23 3.21
CA GLY A 7 -4.03 18.51 1.83
C GLY A 7 -3.71 17.39 0.83
N SER A 8 -3.06 16.30 1.24
CA SER A 8 -2.89 15.14 0.38
C SER A 8 -4.20 14.39 0.18
N SER A 9 -4.28 13.58 -0.87
CA SER A 9 -5.46 12.77 -1.19
C SER A 9 -5.05 11.34 -1.51
N LEU A 10 -5.88 10.38 -1.09
CA LEU A 10 -5.72 8.96 -1.37
C LEU A 10 -6.89 8.47 -2.22
N LEU A 11 -6.55 7.87 -3.36
CA LEU A 11 -7.44 6.98 -4.09
C LEU A 11 -7.17 5.55 -3.61
N PHE A 12 -8.22 4.87 -3.17
CA PHE A 12 -8.16 3.50 -2.69
C PHE A 12 -9.18 2.69 -3.48
N GLU A 13 -8.71 1.62 -4.12
CA GLU A 13 -9.51 0.75 -4.96
C GLU A 13 -9.24 -0.71 -4.59
N VAL A 14 -10.32 -1.47 -4.46
CA VAL A 14 -10.26 -2.93 -4.20
C VAL A 14 -11.34 -3.57 -5.06
N SER A 15 -10.98 -4.65 -5.74
CA SER A 15 -11.93 -5.41 -6.54
C SER A 15 -11.55 -6.89 -6.57
N TRP A 16 -12.53 -7.74 -6.27
CA TRP A 16 -12.43 -9.20 -6.41
C TRP A 16 -12.91 -9.68 -7.78
N SER A 17 -13.43 -8.78 -8.61
CA SER A 17 -14.09 -9.09 -9.89
C SER A 17 -13.58 -8.20 -11.03
N ALA A 18 -12.38 -7.62 -10.87
CA ALA A 18 -11.81 -6.69 -11.85
C ALA A 18 -11.65 -7.33 -13.24
N ASN A 19 -11.40 -8.65 -13.31
CA ASN A 19 -11.20 -9.40 -14.55
C ASN A 19 -10.22 -8.70 -15.50
N LEU A 20 -9.04 -8.33 -14.97
CA LEU A 20 -7.97 -7.65 -15.71
C LEU A 20 -6.83 -8.64 -16.02
N PRO A 21 -7.02 -9.58 -16.96
CA PRO A 21 -6.04 -10.62 -17.26
C PRO A 21 -4.75 -10.08 -17.86
N ASP A 22 -4.81 -8.93 -18.52
CA ASP A 22 -3.66 -8.35 -19.21
C ASP A 22 -2.89 -7.37 -18.30
N ASP A 23 -3.54 -6.81 -17.28
CA ASP A 23 -2.92 -5.87 -16.34
C ASP A 23 -2.41 -6.54 -15.05
N ILE A 24 -2.98 -7.69 -14.67
CA ILE A 24 -2.60 -8.42 -13.45
C ILE A 24 -1.66 -9.57 -13.80
N PRO A 25 -0.39 -9.52 -13.35
CA PRO A 25 0.60 -10.56 -13.63
C PRO A 25 0.19 -11.91 -13.04
N VAL A 26 0.77 -13.00 -13.58
CA VAL A 26 0.47 -14.35 -13.09
C VAL A 26 1.20 -14.60 -11.78
N GLY A 27 0.48 -15.10 -10.77
CA GLY A 27 1.02 -15.52 -9.49
C GLY A 27 1.67 -16.90 -9.54
N LYS A 28 2.45 -17.25 -8.51
CA LYS A 28 3.18 -18.53 -8.38
C LYS A 28 2.31 -19.77 -8.59
N TRP A 29 1.03 -19.66 -8.23
CA TRP A 29 0.07 -20.75 -8.25
C TRP A 29 -0.95 -20.62 -9.40
N GLY A 30 -0.67 -19.79 -10.41
CA GLY A 30 -1.62 -19.48 -11.49
C GLY A 30 -2.76 -18.56 -11.07
N THR A 31 -2.69 -17.99 -9.86
CA THR A 31 -3.61 -16.95 -9.37
C THR A 31 -3.32 -15.61 -10.05
N ARG A 32 -4.25 -14.67 -9.93
CA ARG A 32 -4.08 -13.29 -10.38
C ARG A 32 -4.49 -12.34 -9.28
N GLU A 33 -3.49 -11.79 -8.61
CA GLU A 33 -3.62 -10.79 -7.56
C GLU A 33 -2.52 -9.76 -7.73
N LEU A 34 -2.82 -8.50 -7.44
CA LEU A 34 -1.85 -7.43 -7.51
C LEU A 34 -2.14 -6.44 -6.39
N PHE A 35 -1.17 -6.25 -5.51
CA PHE A 35 -1.15 -5.15 -4.56
C PHE A 35 -0.15 -4.13 -5.05
N SER A 36 -0.63 -2.93 -5.39
CA SER A 36 0.22 -1.83 -5.79
C SER A 36 -0.14 -0.56 -5.03
N THR A 37 0.87 0.23 -4.72
CA THR A 37 0.73 1.55 -4.13
C THR A 37 1.57 2.53 -4.91
N VAL A 38 0.99 3.68 -5.23
CA VAL A 38 1.71 4.77 -5.91
C VAL A 38 1.61 6.03 -5.06
N VAL A 39 2.76 6.60 -4.72
CA VAL A 39 2.86 7.86 -3.99
C VAL A 39 3.38 8.92 -4.95
N TYR A 40 2.57 9.94 -5.19
CA TYR A 40 2.92 11.08 -6.04
C TYR A 40 3.42 12.23 -5.17
N GLY A 41 4.57 12.80 -5.54
CA GLY A 41 5.16 13.96 -4.89
C GLY A 41 5.60 15.03 -5.91
N PRO A 42 5.94 16.24 -5.43
CA PRO A 42 6.27 17.37 -6.30
C PRO A 42 7.57 17.20 -7.09
N LYS A 43 8.45 16.27 -6.69
CA LYS A 43 9.74 16.00 -7.33
C LYS A 43 9.87 14.59 -7.90
N GLY A 44 8.86 13.76 -7.70
CA GLY A 44 8.91 12.37 -8.12
C GLY A 44 7.76 11.52 -7.61
N THR A 45 7.71 10.30 -8.11
CA THR A 45 6.70 9.31 -7.84
C THR A 45 7.36 8.02 -7.41
N ILE A 46 6.86 7.39 -6.37
CA ILE A 46 7.27 6.05 -5.96
C ILE A 46 6.14 5.08 -6.30
N ARG A 47 6.46 3.99 -6.98
CA ARG A 47 5.57 2.84 -7.17
C ARG A 47 6.12 1.66 -6.38
N ILE A 48 5.25 1.06 -5.58
CA ILE A 48 5.49 -0.18 -4.85
C ILE A 48 4.57 -1.24 -5.42
N VAL A 49 5.10 -2.43 -5.66
CA VAL A 49 4.36 -3.60 -6.12
C VAL A 49 4.74 -4.77 -5.22
N ASP A 50 3.74 -5.49 -4.69
CA ASP A 50 4.00 -6.76 -4.04
C ASP A 50 4.42 -7.79 -5.10
N VAL A 51 5.68 -8.22 -5.00
CA VAL A 51 6.28 -9.20 -5.91
C VAL A 51 6.36 -10.60 -5.29
N LEU A 52 5.99 -10.77 -4.01
CA LEU A 52 6.18 -12.02 -3.29
C LEU A 52 5.30 -13.14 -3.83
N GLN A 53 4.12 -12.81 -4.37
CA GLN A 53 3.19 -13.79 -4.94
C GLN A 53 3.36 -13.98 -6.45
N LEU A 54 4.23 -13.22 -7.10
CA LEU A 54 4.42 -13.29 -8.56
C LEU A 54 5.13 -14.57 -8.99
N HIS A 55 4.73 -15.08 -10.16
CA HIS A 55 5.40 -16.20 -10.79
C HIS A 55 6.87 -15.84 -11.10
N PRO A 56 7.85 -16.77 -10.96
CA PRO A 56 9.28 -16.46 -11.15
C PRO A 56 9.67 -15.92 -12.54
N SER A 57 8.80 -16.06 -13.54
CA SER A 57 9.02 -15.48 -14.87
C SER A 57 8.71 -13.98 -14.94
N GLU A 58 7.90 -13.46 -14.01
CA GLU A 58 7.55 -12.04 -13.95
C GLU A 58 8.74 -11.23 -13.47
N LYS A 59 9.12 -10.21 -14.27
CA LYS A 59 10.28 -9.34 -13.98
C LYS A 59 9.83 -7.93 -13.66
N ILE A 60 9.00 -7.81 -12.63
CA ILE A 60 8.47 -6.53 -12.18
C ILE A 60 9.30 -6.05 -10.98
N PRO A 61 9.82 -4.81 -11.00
CA PRO A 61 10.51 -4.26 -9.84
C PRO A 61 9.53 -3.98 -8.69
N ALA A 62 9.86 -4.44 -7.50
CA ALA A 62 9.05 -4.24 -6.29
C ALA A 62 8.96 -2.77 -5.87
N LEU A 63 10.00 -1.99 -6.18
CA LEU A 63 10.10 -0.57 -5.90
C LEU A 63 10.62 0.13 -7.15
N THR A 64 9.95 1.18 -7.59
CA THR A 64 10.41 2.03 -8.70
C THR A 64 10.27 3.49 -8.31
N LEU A 65 11.34 4.27 -8.47
CA LEU A 65 11.31 5.72 -8.30
C LEU A 65 11.33 6.38 -9.68
N PHE A 66 10.43 7.32 -9.89
CA PHE A 66 10.41 8.23 -11.03
C PHE A 66 10.76 9.62 -10.50
N GLU A 67 11.80 10.27 -11.02
CA GLU A 67 12.27 11.58 -10.55
C GLU A 67 12.38 12.55 -11.73
N ASP A 68 12.04 13.82 -11.51
CA ASP A 68 12.38 14.88 -12.44
C ASP A 68 13.84 15.32 -12.19
N ARG A 69 14.70 15.09 -13.19
CA ARG A 69 16.08 15.56 -13.21
C ARG A 69 16.27 16.47 -14.41
N ASP A 70 16.46 17.75 -14.12
CA ASP A 70 16.68 18.80 -15.11
C ASP A 70 15.58 18.86 -16.20
N GLY A 71 14.32 18.69 -15.80
CA GLY A 71 13.15 18.73 -16.68
C GLY A 71 12.91 17.42 -17.45
N LYS A 72 13.60 16.34 -17.10
CA LYS A 72 13.43 15.01 -17.68
C LYS A 72 12.99 14.03 -16.62
N LEU A 73 11.95 13.27 -16.95
CA LEU A 73 11.50 12.16 -16.13
C LEU A 73 12.47 10.99 -16.28
N GLU A 74 13.19 10.65 -15.22
CA GLU A 74 14.08 9.50 -15.15
C GLU A 74 13.48 8.39 -14.28
N THR A 75 13.67 7.14 -14.70
CA THR A 75 13.40 5.96 -13.85
C THR A 75 14.67 5.59 -13.11
N ILE A 76 14.61 5.60 -11.79
CA ILE A 76 15.73 5.28 -10.90
C ILE A 76 15.48 3.90 -10.32
N ASP A 77 16.41 2.99 -10.60
CA ASP A 77 16.46 1.70 -9.95
C ASP A 77 16.96 1.89 -8.51
N LEU A 78 16.09 1.60 -7.54
CA LEU A 78 16.44 1.66 -6.13
C LEU A 78 16.79 0.24 -5.69
N PRO A 79 17.93 0.04 -5.00
CA PRO A 79 18.27 -1.27 -4.46
C PRO A 79 17.25 -1.65 -3.39
N PHE A 80 16.26 -2.44 -3.76
CA PHE A 80 15.27 -3.01 -2.86
C PHE A 80 15.52 -4.52 -2.75
N LYS A 81 15.65 -4.98 -1.51
CA LYS A 81 15.69 -6.42 -1.21
C LYS A 81 14.39 -6.76 -0.49
N PRO A 82 13.53 -7.61 -1.08
CA PRO A 82 12.37 -8.13 -0.37
C PRO A 82 12.84 -8.77 0.94
N VAL A 83 12.12 -8.50 2.03
CA VAL A 83 12.39 -9.12 3.32
C VAL A 83 11.65 -10.45 3.37
N PRO A 84 12.34 -11.60 3.40
CA PRO A 84 11.68 -12.88 3.65
C PRO A 84 11.01 -12.85 5.03
N HIS A 85 9.82 -13.43 5.15
CA HIS A 85 9.08 -13.51 6.41
C HIS A 85 8.74 -12.13 7.01
N GLU A 86 8.13 -11.24 6.23
CA GLU A 86 7.68 -9.91 6.68
C GLU A 86 6.85 -9.89 7.97
N PHE A 87 6.19 -11.02 8.30
CA PHE A 87 5.43 -11.19 9.54
C PHE A 87 6.30 -11.39 10.79
N VAL A 88 7.55 -11.83 10.64
CA VAL A 88 8.44 -12.10 11.79
C VAL A 88 8.72 -10.82 12.59
N PRO A 89 9.18 -9.71 11.97
CA PRO A 89 9.36 -8.45 12.70
C PRO A 89 8.09 -7.94 13.39
N GLN A 90 6.93 -8.17 12.77
CA GLN A 90 5.63 -7.78 13.35
C GLN A 90 5.30 -8.62 14.60
N MET A 91 5.57 -9.92 14.54
CA MET A 91 5.36 -10.84 15.66
C MET A 91 6.36 -10.60 16.79
N GLU A 92 7.62 -10.30 16.48
CA GLU A 92 8.64 -9.88 17.45
C GLU A 92 8.23 -8.60 18.17
N ASN A 93 7.80 -7.57 17.43
CA ASN A 93 7.32 -6.33 18.03
C ASN A 93 6.09 -6.55 18.92
N PHE A 94 5.16 -7.42 18.53
CA PHE A 94 4.01 -7.77 19.37
C PHE A 94 4.47 -8.37 20.71
N LEU A 95 5.40 -9.33 20.69
CA LEU A 95 5.95 -9.95 21.90
C LEU A 95 6.72 -8.93 22.76
N ASN A 96 7.50 -8.05 22.15
CA ASN A 96 8.20 -6.99 22.88
C ASN A 96 7.22 -6.01 23.54
N ALA A 97 6.12 -5.67 22.87
CA ALA A 97 5.11 -4.75 23.37
C ALA A 97 4.34 -5.31 24.57
N ILE A 98 3.92 -6.58 24.54
CA ILE A 98 3.23 -7.19 25.69
C ILE A 98 4.16 -7.33 26.91
N ASN A 99 5.48 -7.40 26.70
CA ASN A 99 6.48 -7.46 27.75
C ASN A 99 6.96 -6.06 28.21
N GLY A 100 6.44 -4.97 27.62
CA GLY A 100 6.82 -3.60 27.97
C GLY A 100 8.23 -3.19 27.53
N ILE A 101 8.83 -3.91 26.57
CA ILE A 101 10.18 -3.65 26.05
C ILE A 101 10.15 -2.53 25.01
N GLU A 102 9.17 -2.56 24.10
CA GLU A 102 9.01 -1.59 23.01
C GLU A 102 7.54 -1.17 22.89
N PRO A 103 7.24 0.03 22.35
CA PRO A 103 5.87 0.36 21.99
C PRO A 103 5.37 -0.51 20.83
N PRO A 104 4.05 -0.80 20.75
CA PRO A 104 3.48 -1.49 19.59
C PRO A 104 3.59 -0.61 18.35
N ILE A 105 4.16 -1.14 17.27
CA ILE A 105 4.22 -0.50 15.94
C ILE A 105 2.80 -0.30 15.40
N ASN A 106 1.94 -1.31 15.61
CA ASN A 106 0.52 -1.29 15.27
C ASN A 106 -0.29 -1.14 16.57
N SER A 107 -0.58 0.10 16.93
CA SER A 107 -1.34 0.43 18.14
C SER A 107 -2.84 0.21 17.98
N SER A 108 -3.53 -0.01 19.10
CA SER A 108 -5.00 -0.06 19.14
C SER A 108 -5.65 1.25 18.66
N ILE A 109 -5.01 2.40 18.91
CA ILE A 109 -5.48 3.71 18.46
C ILE A 109 -5.48 3.80 16.93
N GLN A 110 -4.42 3.31 16.26
CA GLN A 110 -4.39 3.24 14.80
C GLN A 110 -5.47 2.30 14.25
N ALA A 111 -5.74 1.18 14.94
CA ALA A 111 -6.80 0.26 14.53
C ALA A 111 -8.20 0.90 14.64
N VAL A 112 -8.49 1.66 15.70
CA VAL A 112 -9.75 2.40 15.84
C VAL A 112 -9.91 3.40 14.69
N LYS A 113 -8.87 4.19 14.39
CA LYS A 113 -8.90 5.15 13.28
C LYS A 113 -9.14 4.48 11.92
N LEU A 114 -8.57 3.29 11.72
CA LEU A 114 -8.82 2.50 10.51
C LEU A 114 -10.29 2.10 10.41
N MET A 115 -10.90 1.64 11.50
CA MET A 115 -12.32 1.28 11.52
C MET A 115 -13.22 2.49 11.25
N GLU A 116 -12.92 3.65 11.83
CA GLU A 116 -13.64 4.91 11.56
C GLU A 116 -13.57 5.29 10.08
N MET A 117 -12.40 5.14 9.44
CA MET A 117 -12.25 5.35 7.99
C MET A 117 -13.11 4.38 7.17
N LEU A 118 -13.17 3.10 7.56
CA LEU A 118 -14.00 2.10 6.87
C LEU A 118 -15.48 2.44 6.97
N ASP A 119 -15.97 2.78 8.17
CA ASP A 119 -17.36 3.17 8.39
C ASP A 119 -17.74 4.39 7.55
N ALA A 120 -16.86 5.41 7.51
CA ALA A 120 -17.05 6.59 6.68
C ALA A 120 -17.06 6.28 5.17
N ILE A 121 -16.26 5.32 4.70
CA ILE A 121 -16.30 4.87 3.30
C ILE A 121 -17.67 4.25 2.98
N TYR A 122 -18.19 3.40 3.86
CA TYR A 122 -19.51 2.79 3.68
C TYR A 122 -20.63 3.83 3.71
N GLU A 123 -20.62 4.75 4.67
CA GLU A 123 -21.60 5.84 4.75
C GLU A 123 -21.53 6.76 3.53
N SER A 124 -20.32 7.13 3.10
CA SER A 124 -20.11 7.96 1.91
C SER A 124 -20.66 7.27 0.65
N SER A 125 -20.45 5.96 0.52
CA SER A 125 -20.96 5.15 -0.59
C SER A 125 -22.50 5.11 -0.60
N LEU A 126 -23.14 4.95 0.56
CA LEU A 126 -24.60 4.90 0.68
C LEU A 126 -25.27 6.24 0.40
N THR A 127 -24.64 7.34 0.82
CA THR A 127 -25.22 8.69 0.75
C THR A 127 -24.80 9.46 -0.50
N GLY A 128 -23.71 9.03 -1.16
CA GLY A 128 -23.07 9.76 -2.25
C GLY A 128 -22.45 11.09 -1.80
N ARG A 129 -22.16 11.26 -0.51
CA ARG A 129 -21.64 12.50 0.08
C ARG A 129 -20.33 12.26 0.83
N GLU A 130 -19.56 13.32 1.01
CA GLU A 130 -18.36 13.30 1.84
C GLU A 130 -18.73 13.14 3.32
N VAL A 131 -17.96 12.32 4.04
CA VAL A 131 -18.06 12.13 5.49
C VAL A 131 -16.78 12.68 6.12
N VAL A 132 -16.93 13.59 7.08
CA VAL A 132 -15.80 14.22 7.78
C VAL A 132 -15.48 13.40 9.02
N LEU A 133 -14.22 12.96 9.12
CA LEU A 133 -13.69 12.30 10.30
C LEU A 133 -13.10 13.35 11.26
N SER A 134 -13.26 13.12 12.56
CA SER A 134 -12.81 14.01 13.65
C SER A 134 -11.49 13.59 14.26
#